data_AF-A0A9N9AI12-F1
#
_entry.id   AF-A0A9N9AI12-F1
#
_cell.length_a   1.000
_cell.length_b   1.000
_cell.length_c   1.000
_cell.angle_alpha   90.00
_cell.angle_beta   90.00
_cell.angle_gamma   90.00
#
_symmetry.space_group_name_H-M   'P 1'
#
loop_
_entity.id
_entity.type
_entity.pdbx_description
1 polymer ?
#
loop_
_entity_poly.entity_id
_entity_poly.type
_entity_poly.pdbx_seq_one_letter_code
_entity_poly.pdbx_strand_id
1 'polypeptide(L)'
;MEEKTILERTADLLKIADRDTRTKDIDSLFEEIKDQSNEIKNAAIDTFLDYIWETDLESSEDTILLGEPASVTRERLDSIMNYVKEKEYVDSRVLKTRLDPTMLKRVNLIENPSAFERKSVRINTSMQYRQQKYNLLHEESEGFAKLIEELAAAVGPQYQNEDEISLNKRAQVLLEHLGAYIGYFRLDPNRVLDLILDALIENVKTDYKIFIALLKLSPWGEINTDDGDVLMLDARREVDGIDEDIRPSILGNPFIGQLFGHRYQRHFSDNAAFAEKNIELLNLACAICIHQRLTCILDVLPYLKGHTEEIIVGLLEIGDFQDAKYPIYCKDNLKLSNEIRDRLRTIFEIAIKPAYIFECDTGIRNHQSRTPHFYHEKSEIITKFNKVEEVTEKGYELILLIGTAFARDIPSLTRLIRIGRAQLKKVLKNF
;
A
#
# COMPACT_ATOMS: atom_id res chain seq x y z
N MET A 1 -25.20 -48.77 21.09
CA MET A 1 -24.87 -49.97 21.89
C MET A 1 -23.39 -50.27 21.74
N GLU A 2 -22.87 -50.28 20.51
CA GLU A 2 -21.44 -50.46 20.21
C GLU A 2 -20.51 -49.41 20.88
N GLU A 3 -20.83 -48.10 20.86
CA GLU A 3 -19.99 -47.06 21.50
C GLU A 3 -19.75 -47.28 23.00
N LYS A 4 -20.81 -47.62 23.75
CA LYS A 4 -20.73 -47.88 25.19
C LYS A 4 -19.94 -49.17 25.48
N THR A 5 -20.09 -50.18 24.62
CA THR A 5 -19.32 -51.43 24.70
C THR A 5 -17.84 -51.21 24.40
N ILE A 6 -17.50 -50.32 23.46
CA ILE A 6 -16.11 -49.95 23.17
C ILE A 6 -15.51 -49.21 24.37
N LEU A 7 -16.18 -48.20 24.92
CA LEU A 7 -15.74 -47.47 26.12
C LEU A 7 -15.51 -48.37 27.35
N GLU A 8 -16.44 -49.28 27.61
CA GLU A 8 -16.33 -50.23 28.72
C GLU A 8 -15.13 -51.17 28.53
N ARG A 9 -14.91 -51.68 27.31
CA ARG A 9 -13.77 -52.54 26.99
C ARG A 9 -12.44 -51.80 26.98
N THR A 10 -12.39 -50.55 26.52
CA THR A 10 -11.18 -49.71 26.60
C THR A 10 -10.84 -49.36 28.03
N ALA A 11 -11.84 -49.16 28.90
CA ALA A 11 -11.63 -48.98 30.33
C ALA A 11 -11.11 -50.25 31.01
N ASP A 12 -11.58 -51.42 30.58
CA ASP A 12 -11.09 -52.70 31.10
C ASP A 12 -9.64 -52.98 30.66
N LEU A 13 -9.27 -52.61 29.43
CA LEU A 13 -7.87 -52.68 28.95
C LEU A 13 -6.88 -51.90 29.82
N LEU A 14 -7.29 -50.75 30.36
CA LEU A 14 -6.43 -49.95 31.25
C LEU A 14 -6.27 -50.53 32.65
N LYS A 15 -7.26 -51.30 33.13
CA LYS A 15 -7.25 -51.95 34.45
C LYS A 15 -6.43 -53.24 34.48
N ILE A 16 -6.17 -53.86 33.33
CA ILE A 16 -5.43 -55.12 33.25
C ILE A 16 -3.92 -54.88 33.48
N ALA A 17 -3.35 -55.61 34.43
CA ALA A 17 -1.95 -55.48 34.84
C ALA A 17 -0.96 -56.27 33.96
N ASP A 18 -1.40 -57.17 33.10
CA ASP A 18 -0.54 -58.07 32.32
C ASP A 18 -0.46 -57.67 30.83
N ARG A 19 0.73 -57.74 30.23
CA ARG A 19 1.02 -57.21 28.87
C ARG A 19 0.50 -58.14 27.78
N ASP A 20 0.48 -59.45 28.03
CA ASP A 20 0.07 -60.48 27.06
C ASP A 20 -1.45 -60.61 26.93
N THR A 21 -2.21 -60.25 27.96
CA THR A 21 -3.68 -60.18 27.94
C THR A 21 -4.17 -58.89 27.27
N ARG A 22 -3.53 -57.75 27.58
CA ARG A 22 -3.82 -56.44 26.97
C ARG A 22 -3.70 -56.44 25.44
N THR A 23 -2.68 -57.10 24.89
CA THR A 23 -2.44 -57.13 23.44
C THR A 23 -3.48 -57.97 22.68
N LYS A 24 -3.92 -59.10 23.25
CA LYS A 24 -4.97 -59.96 22.67
C LYS A 24 -6.34 -59.29 22.67
N ASP A 25 -6.65 -58.52 23.71
CA ASP A 25 -7.91 -57.81 23.83
C ASP A 25 -7.96 -56.55 22.92
N ILE A 26 -6.81 -55.92 22.63
CA ILE A 26 -6.73 -54.88 21.60
C ILE A 26 -6.91 -55.48 20.19
N ASP A 27 -6.25 -56.61 19.90
CA ASP A 27 -6.40 -57.29 18.61
C ASP A 27 -7.85 -57.73 18.37
N SER A 28 -8.56 -58.24 19.39
CA SER A 28 -9.97 -58.62 19.25
C SER A 28 -10.89 -57.41 19.02
N LEU A 29 -10.66 -56.30 19.72
CA LEU A 29 -11.40 -55.04 19.50
C LEU A 29 -11.25 -54.53 18.08
N PHE A 30 -10.02 -54.43 17.57
CA PHE A 30 -9.79 -53.87 16.23
C PHE A 30 -10.12 -54.84 15.10
N GLU A 31 -10.00 -56.16 15.28
CA GLU A 31 -10.47 -57.15 14.28
C GLU A 31 -12.01 -57.19 14.20
N GLU A 32 -12.75 -57.04 15.31
CA GLU A 32 -14.21 -56.89 15.29
C GLU A 32 -14.65 -55.64 14.51
N ILE A 33 -13.90 -54.54 14.63
CA ILE A 33 -14.17 -53.28 13.94
C ILE A 33 -13.76 -53.34 12.45
N LYS A 34 -12.76 -54.15 12.10
CA LYS A 34 -12.17 -54.25 10.75
C LYS A 34 -13.15 -54.71 9.67
N ASP A 35 -14.17 -55.50 10.01
CA ASP A 35 -15.16 -56.01 9.06
C ASP A 35 -16.43 -55.13 8.96
N GLN A 36 -16.53 -54.07 9.77
CA GLN A 36 -17.69 -53.18 9.78
C GLN A 36 -17.64 -52.05 8.73
N SER A 37 -18.73 -51.26 8.65
CA SER A 37 -18.81 -50.10 7.75
C SER A 37 -17.81 -49.00 8.13
N ASN A 38 -17.40 -48.17 7.17
CA ASN A 38 -16.42 -47.09 7.41
C ASN A 38 -16.90 -46.05 8.43
N GLU A 39 -18.21 -45.80 8.52
CA GLU A 39 -18.77 -44.87 9.51
C GLU A 39 -18.61 -45.40 10.93
N ILE A 40 -18.92 -46.69 11.15
CA ILE A 40 -18.79 -47.32 12.47
C ILE A 40 -17.33 -47.46 12.88
N LYS A 41 -16.44 -47.79 11.92
CA LYS A 41 -14.99 -47.82 12.13
C LYS A 41 -14.45 -46.48 12.63
N ASN A 42 -14.81 -45.38 11.95
CA ASN A 42 -14.33 -44.06 12.33
C ASN A 42 -14.89 -43.63 13.70
N ALA A 43 -16.18 -43.87 13.95
CA ALA A 43 -16.79 -43.56 15.25
C ALA A 43 -16.16 -44.36 16.41
N ALA A 44 -15.84 -45.64 16.18
CA ALA A 44 -15.15 -46.49 17.15
C ALA A 44 -13.73 -46.00 17.45
N ILE A 45 -12.98 -45.61 16.41
CA ILE A 45 -11.65 -45.02 16.54
C ILE A 45 -11.71 -43.69 17.29
N ASP A 46 -12.67 -42.82 16.96
CA ASP A 46 -12.86 -41.53 17.63
C ASP A 46 -13.17 -41.74 19.12
N THR A 47 -14.08 -42.66 19.45
CA THR A 47 -14.44 -43.02 20.83
C THR A 47 -13.23 -43.56 21.61
N PHE A 48 -12.43 -44.43 20.97
CA PHE A 48 -11.20 -44.97 21.54
C PHE A 48 -10.18 -43.86 21.85
N LEU A 49 -9.97 -42.95 20.91
CA LEU A 49 -9.03 -41.83 21.06
C LEU A 49 -9.51 -40.81 22.10
N ASP A 50 -10.81 -40.57 22.17
CA ASP A 50 -11.41 -39.67 23.18
C ASP A 50 -11.22 -40.21 24.59
N TYR A 51 -11.43 -41.53 24.78
CA TYR A 51 -11.18 -42.18 26.05
C TYR A 51 -9.71 -42.12 26.48
N ILE A 52 -8.79 -42.31 25.53
CA ILE A 52 -7.35 -42.20 25.77
C ILE A 52 -6.95 -40.77 26.12
N TRP A 53 -7.53 -39.78 25.42
CA TRP A 53 -7.27 -38.38 25.67
C TRP A 53 -7.81 -37.95 27.05
N GLU A 54 -9.03 -38.35 27.39
CA GLU A 54 -9.65 -38.14 28.71
C GLU A 54 -8.80 -38.75 29.82
N THR A 55 -8.34 -40.00 29.66
CA THR A 55 -7.47 -40.67 30.64
C THR A 55 -6.11 -39.97 30.77
N ASP A 56 -5.48 -39.52 29.67
CA ASP A 56 -4.19 -38.81 29.74
C ASP A 56 -4.34 -37.45 30.45
N LEU A 57 -5.46 -36.75 30.20
CA LEU A 57 -5.79 -35.49 30.84
C LEU A 57 -6.02 -35.66 32.35
N GLU A 58 -6.81 -36.67 32.75
CA GLU A 58 -7.05 -36.97 34.17
C GLU A 58 -5.77 -37.43 34.90
N SER A 59 -4.85 -38.10 34.19
CA SER A 59 -3.54 -38.50 34.73
C SER A 59 -2.53 -37.33 34.90
N SER A 60 -2.92 -36.10 34.54
CA SER A 60 -2.07 -34.91 34.66
C SER A 60 -2.13 -34.22 36.03
N GLU A 61 -3.20 -34.46 36.77
CA GLU A 61 -3.30 -34.11 38.18
C GLU A 61 -2.63 -35.24 38.97
N ASP A 62 -1.92 -34.94 40.07
CA ASP A 62 -1.30 -35.94 40.99
C ASP A 62 -2.36 -36.75 41.76
N THR A 63 -3.38 -37.20 41.05
CA THR A 63 -4.58 -37.89 41.51
C THR A 63 -4.41 -39.38 41.28
N ILE A 64 -4.83 -40.18 42.28
CA ILE A 64 -4.86 -41.64 42.16
C ILE A 64 -6.01 -42.00 41.21
N LEU A 65 -5.68 -42.37 39.96
CA LEU A 65 -6.63 -42.86 38.98
C LEU A 65 -6.62 -44.39 38.99
N LEU A 66 -7.79 -45.04 39.04
CA LEU A 66 -7.91 -46.51 39.07
C LEU A 66 -7.17 -47.21 40.24
N GLY A 67 -6.83 -46.50 41.31
CA GLY A 67 -6.10 -47.06 42.47
C GLY A 67 -4.58 -47.10 42.30
N GLU A 68 -4.04 -46.50 41.24
CA GLU A 68 -2.61 -46.49 40.92
C GLU A 68 -2.05 -45.06 40.78
N PRO A 69 -0.73 -44.86 40.95
CA PRO A 69 -0.10 -43.58 40.69
C PRO A 69 -0.13 -43.23 39.20
N ALA A 70 -0.38 -41.96 38.89
CA ALA A 70 -0.53 -41.43 37.53
C ALA A 70 0.62 -41.77 36.56
N SER A 71 1.85 -41.97 37.07
CA SER A 71 3.00 -42.40 36.27
C SER A 71 2.81 -43.78 35.65
N VAL A 72 2.23 -44.73 36.38
CA VAL A 72 2.00 -46.10 35.92
C VAL A 72 0.91 -46.12 34.85
N THR A 73 -0.17 -45.37 35.05
CA THR A 73 -1.26 -45.23 34.06
C THR A 73 -0.74 -44.68 32.73
N ARG A 74 0.17 -43.69 32.77
CA ARG A 74 0.80 -43.12 31.56
C ARG A 74 1.68 -44.12 30.82
N GLU A 75 2.49 -44.90 31.53
CA GLU A 75 3.29 -45.97 30.89
C GLU A 75 2.42 -47.04 30.22
N ARG A 76 1.23 -47.32 30.78
CA ARG A 76 0.25 -48.22 30.16
C ARG A 76 -0.34 -47.61 28.90
N LEU A 77 -0.75 -46.34 28.94
CA LEU A 77 -1.27 -45.61 27.77
C LEU A 77 -0.23 -45.57 26.65
N ASP A 78 1.03 -45.25 26.96
CA ASP A 78 2.11 -45.23 25.98
C ASP A 78 2.35 -46.62 25.36
N SER A 79 2.24 -47.69 26.15
CA SER A 79 2.36 -49.08 25.66
C SER A 79 1.22 -49.46 24.71
N ILE A 80 -0.02 -49.10 25.04
CA ILE A 80 -1.20 -49.33 24.19
C ILE A 80 -1.07 -48.55 22.88
N MET A 81 -0.69 -47.28 22.95
CA MET A 81 -0.55 -46.43 21.78
C MET A 81 0.59 -46.85 20.86
N ASN A 82 1.72 -47.31 21.41
CA ASN A 82 2.78 -47.90 20.61
C ASN A 82 2.31 -49.19 19.91
N TYR A 83 1.52 -50.02 20.58
CA TYR A 83 0.97 -51.25 19.99
C TYR A 83 -0.02 -50.95 18.86
N VAL A 84 -0.96 -50.00 19.07
CA VAL A 84 -1.92 -49.55 18.05
C VAL A 84 -1.20 -48.96 16.83
N LYS A 85 -0.12 -48.22 17.06
CA LYS A 85 0.75 -47.67 16.01
C LYS A 85 1.49 -48.78 15.24
N GLU A 86 2.10 -49.74 15.94
CA GLU A 86 2.86 -50.84 15.32
C GLU A 86 1.99 -51.75 14.44
N LYS A 87 0.73 -51.94 14.84
CA LYS A 87 -0.26 -52.75 14.10
C LYS A 87 -0.98 -51.98 12.98
N GLU A 88 -0.71 -50.67 12.84
CA GLU A 88 -1.38 -49.79 11.89
C GLU A 88 -2.92 -49.79 11.99
N TYR A 89 -3.47 -50.03 13.19
CA TYR A 89 -4.92 -50.01 13.42
C TYR A 89 -5.53 -48.61 13.23
N VAL A 90 -4.74 -47.55 13.47
CA VAL A 90 -5.13 -46.16 13.28
C VAL A 90 -4.07 -45.46 12.44
N ASP A 91 -4.49 -44.73 11.40
CA ASP A 91 -3.58 -43.94 10.57
C ASP A 91 -2.84 -42.89 11.43
N SER A 92 -1.53 -42.79 11.24
CA SER A 92 -0.67 -41.77 11.85
C SER A 92 -1.21 -40.36 11.67
N ARG A 93 -1.95 -40.08 10.58
CA ARG A 93 -2.63 -38.79 10.37
C ARG A 93 -3.68 -38.51 11.44
N VAL A 94 -4.54 -39.48 11.75
CA VAL A 94 -5.63 -39.35 12.73
C VAL A 94 -5.06 -39.17 14.14
N LEU A 95 -4.02 -39.94 14.48
CA LEU A 95 -3.30 -39.80 15.75
C LEU A 95 -2.73 -38.39 15.94
N LYS A 96 -2.09 -37.83 14.90
CA LYS A 96 -1.51 -36.47 14.93
C LYS A 96 -2.55 -35.36 15.00
N THR A 97 -3.79 -35.61 14.58
CA THR A 97 -4.87 -34.62 14.65
C THR A 97 -5.61 -34.61 15.99
N ARG A 98 -5.60 -35.72 16.74
CA ARG A 98 -6.42 -35.89 17.96
C ARG A 98 -5.60 -35.85 19.25
N LEU A 99 -4.36 -36.33 19.25
CA LEU A 99 -3.55 -36.46 20.46
C LEU A 99 -2.77 -35.19 20.80
N ASP A 100 -2.54 -34.97 22.11
CA ASP A 100 -1.74 -33.87 22.64
C ASP A 100 -0.25 -34.00 22.18
N PRO A 101 0.44 -32.90 21.85
CA PRO A 101 1.87 -32.90 21.52
C PRO A 101 2.77 -33.63 22.53
N THR A 102 2.44 -33.59 23.81
CA THR A 102 3.19 -34.29 24.87
C THR A 102 3.08 -35.81 24.73
N MET A 103 1.86 -36.32 24.50
CA MET A 103 1.60 -37.74 24.24
C MET A 103 2.22 -38.21 22.92
N LEU A 104 2.11 -37.39 21.86
CA LEU A 104 2.72 -37.69 20.56
C LEU A 104 4.24 -37.87 20.65
N LYS A 105 4.92 -37.18 21.57
CA LYS A 105 6.36 -37.38 21.81
C LYS A 105 6.63 -38.70 22.52
N ARG A 106 5.83 -39.05 23.55
CA ARG A 106 6.00 -40.32 24.29
C ARG A 106 5.82 -41.54 23.39
N VAL A 107 4.90 -41.47 22.42
CA VAL A 107 4.64 -42.52 21.41
C VAL A 107 5.60 -42.42 20.20
N ASN A 108 6.63 -41.57 20.27
CA ASN A 108 7.63 -41.35 19.21
C ASN A 108 6.99 -41.07 17.83
N LEU A 109 5.89 -40.30 17.79
CA LEU A 109 5.24 -39.82 16.56
C LEU A 109 5.74 -38.44 16.15
N ILE A 110 6.27 -37.67 17.11
CA ILE A 110 6.95 -36.40 16.89
C ILE A 110 8.23 -36.33 17.75
N GLU A 111 9.25 -35.66 17.25
CA GLU A 111 10.52 -35.48 17.98
C GLU A 111 10.45 -34.30 18.96
N ASN A 112 9.76 -33.21 18.58
CA ASN A 112 9.72 -31.96 19.34
C ASN A 112 8.27 -31.42 19.49
N PRO A 113 7.64 -31.55 20.68
CA PRO A 113 6.31 -31.01 20.97
C PRO A 113 6.17 -29.52 20.72
N SER A 114 7.15 -28.74 21.19
CA SER A 114 7.09 -27.27 21.09
C SER A 114 7.13 -26.78 19.65
N ALA A 115 7.90 -27.45 18.78
CA ALA A 115 7.96 -27.14 17.36
C ALA A 115 6.67 -27.53 16.63
N PHE A 116 6.07 -28.67 17.02
CA PHE A 116 4.80 -29.13 16.48
C PHE A 116 3.65 -28.18 16.84
N GLU A 117 3.56 -27.75 18.09
CA GLU A 117 2.54 -26.82 18.56
C GLU A 117 2.69 -25.44 17.88
N ARG A 118 3.91 -24.88 17.82
CA ARG A 118 4.17 -23.63 17.08
C ARG A 118 3.76 -23.74 15.62
N LYS A 119 4.00 -24.89 14.99
CA LYS A 119 3.60 -25.15 13.60
C LYS A 119 2.09 -25.25 13.47
N SER A 120 1.43 -25.94 14.39
CA SER A 120 -0.04 -26.07 14.45
C SER A 120 -0.71 -24.70 14.59
N VAL A 121 -0.25 -23.88 15.56
CA VAL A 121 -0.71 -22.50 15.75
C VAL A 121 -0.50 -21.68 14.49
N ARG A 122 0.70 -21.73 13.88
CA ARG A 122 0.97 -21.00 12.64
C ARG A 122 0.03 -21.39 11.49
N ILE A 123 -0.24 -22.69 11.33
CA ILE A 123 -1.14 -23.22 10.31
C ILE A 123 -2.58 -22.78 10.58
N ASN A 124 -3.07 -22.97 11.80
CA ASN A 124 -4.43 -22.59 12.19
C ASN A 124 -4.65 -21.08 12.06
N THR A 125 -3.72 -20.28 12.57
CA THR A 125 -3.76 -18.82 12.42
C THR A 125 -3.70 -18.43 10.94
N SER A 126 -2.86 -19.09 10.13
CA SER A 126 -2.84 -18.83 8.69
C SER A 126 -4.14 -19.25 7.99
N MET A 127 -4.80 -20.32 8.40
CA MET A 127 -6.06 -20.74 7.77
C MET A 127 -7.23 -19.85 8.18
N GLN A 128 -7.25 -19.37 9.42
CA GLN A 128 -8.36 -18.57 9.95
C GLN A 128 -8.24 -17.08 9.63
N TYR A 129 -7.03 -16.51 9.68
CA TYR A 129 -6.84 -15.06 9.60
C TYR A 129 -6.23 -14.57 8.29
N ARG A 130 -5.67 -15.46 7.45
CA ARG A 130 -5.14 -15.04 6.15
C ARG A 130 -6.31 -14.81 5.19
N GLN A 131 -6.64 -13.54 4.98
CA GLN A 131 -7.50 -13.16 3.87
C GLN A 131 -6.85 -13.62 2.56
N GLN A 132 -7.58 -14.37 1.75
CA GLN A 132 -7.16 -14.71 0.40
C GLN A 132 -7.29 -13.45 -0.46
N LYS A 133 -6.22 -12.65 -0.50
CA LYS A 133 -6.05 -11.49 -1.36
C LYS A 133 -4.85 -11.75 -2.26
N TYR A 134 -5.03 -11.53 -3.56
CA TYR A 134 -4.01 -11.79 -4.55
C TYR A 134 -3.32 -10.49 -4.94
N ASN A 135 -2.02 -10.42 -4.67
CA ASN A 135 -1.22 -9.22 -4.85
C ASN A 135 -0.28 -9.34 -6.04
N LEU A 136 0.05 -10.56 -6.48
CA LEU A 136 0.97 -10.80 -7.59
C LEU A 136 0.21 -11.17 -8.86
N LEU A 137 0.70 -10.69 -10.01
CA LEU A 137 0.04 -10.88 -11.31
C LEU A 137 -0.13 -12.36 -11.71
N HIS A 138 0.79 -13.22 -11.26
CA HIS A 138 0.74 -14.65 -11.55
C HIS A 138 -0.18 -15.44 -10.61
N GLU A 139 -0.69 -14.82 -9.54
CA GLU A 139 -1.62 -15.48 -8.62
C GLU A 139 -3.04 -15.51 -9.23
N GLU A 140 -3.49 -14.40 -9.82
CA GLU A 140 -4.79 -14.29 -10.50
C GLU A 140 -4.67 -13.55 -11.83
N SER A 141 -4.09 -14.21 -12.83
CA SER A 141 -3.79 -13.58 -14.12
C SER A 141 -5.02 -13.14 -14.91
N GLU A 142 -6.16 -13.83 -14.77
CA GLU A 142 -7.42 -13.42 -15.44
C GLU A 142 -7.95 -12.10 -14.86
N GLY A 143 -7.99 -11.98 -13.52
CA GLY A 143 -8.49 -10.79 -12.85
C GLY A 143 -7.65 -9.57 -13.18
N PHE A 144 -6.32 -9.70 -13.12
CA PHE A 144 -5.42 -8.61 -13.50
C PHE A 144 -5.46 -8.28 -15.00
N ALA A 145 -5.61 -9.27 -15.89
CA ALA A 145 -5.73 -9.02 -17.32
C ALA A 145 -6.98 -8.19 -17.66
N LYS A 146 -8.15 -8.57 -17.12
CA LYS A 146 -9.41 -7.82 -17.31
C LYS A 146 -9.32 -6.41 -16.75
N LEU A 147 -8.66 -6.25 -15.59
CA LEU A 147 -8.44 -4.95 -14.99
C LEU A 147 -7.59 -4.04 -15.86
N ILE A 148 -6.49 -4.55 -16.42
CA ILE A 148 -5.60 -3.80 -17.31
C ILE A 148 -6.32 -3.45 -18.62
N GLU A 149 -7.10 -4.37 -19.18
CA GLU A 149 -7.93 -4.11 -20.37
C GLU A 149 -8.92 -2.96 -20.12
N GLU A 150 -9.60 -2.96 -18.97
CA GLU A 150 -10.54 -1.91 -18.59
C GLU A 150 -9.86 -0.54 -18.46
N LEU A 151 -8.69 -0.49 -17.82
CA LEU A 151 -7.88 0.74 -17.71
C LEU A 151 -7.42 1.24 -19.08
N ALA A 152 -7.03 0.35 -19.99
CA ALA A 152 -6.64 0.71 -21.35
C ALA A 152 -7.82 1.24 -22.18
N ALA A 153 -9.02 0.65 -22.02
CA ALA A 153 -10.23 1.09 -22.71
C ALA A 153 -10.75 2.46 -22.24
N ALA A 154 -10.37 2.89 -21.03
CA ALA A 154 -10.71 4.21 -20.47
C ALA A 154 -9.94 5.38 -21.11
N VAL A 155 -8.94 5.09 -21.95
CA VAL A 155 -8.05 6.06 -22.60
C VAL A 155 -8.31 6.07 -24.11
N GLY A 156 -8.20 7.23 -24.75
CA GLY A 156 -8.21 7.28 -26.22
C GLY A 156 -8.67 8.61 -26.83
N PRO A 157 -8.39 8.82 -28.12
CA PRO A 157 -8.67 10.08 -28.82
C PRO A 157 -10.16 10.45 -28.83
N GLN A 158 -11.06 9.47 -28.69
CA GLN A 158 -12.49 9.69 -28.59
C GLN A 158 -12.91 10.53 -27.37
N TYR A 159 -12.06 10.66 -26.35
CA TYR A 159 -12.38 11.36 -25.10
C TYR A 159 -11.73 12.76 -24.97
N GLN A 160 -10.96 13.23 -25.96
CA GLN A 160 -10.17 14.46 -25.84
C GLN A 160 -10.98 15.75 -25.59
N ASN A 161 -12.22 15.80 -26.07
CA ASN A 161 -13.12 16.96 -25.94
C ASN A 161 -14.33 16.67 -25.04
N GLU A 162 -14.22 15.68 -24.16
CA GLU A 162 -15.27 15.32 -23.23
C GLU A 162 -15.48 16.42 -22.18
N ASP A 163 -16.75 16.67 -21.82
CA ASP A 163 -17.13 17.59 -20.75
C ASP A 163 -16.92 16.96 -19.36
N GLU A 164 -16.78 17.79 -18.33
CA GLU A 164 -16.47 17.35 -16.97
C GLU A 164 -17.52 16.38 -16.39
N ILE A 165 -18.79 16.55 -16.74
CA ILE A 165 -19.88 15.68 -16.26
C ILE A 165 -19.74 14.28 -16.86
N SER A 166 -19.52 14.18 -18.17
CA SER A 166 -19.31 12.89 -18.85
C SER A 166 -18.03 12.20 -18.37
N LEU A 167 -16.94 12.96 -18.18
CA LEU A 167 -15.68 12.47 -17.61
C LEU A 167 -15.89 11.83 -16.23
N ASN A 168 -16.56 12.54 -15.32
CA ASN A 168 -16.81 12.05 -13.95
C ASN A 168 -17.73 10.82 -13.95
N LYS A 169 -18.74 10.79 -14.82
CA LYS A 169 -19.60 9.61 -14.98
C LYS A 169 -18.81 8.40 -15.46
N ARG A 170 -17.90 8.59 -16.42
CA ARG A 170 -17.05 7.52 -16.95
C ARG A 170 -16.04 7.04 -15.92
N ALA A 171 -15.46 7.95 -15.13
CA ALA A 171 -14.61 7.62 -13.99
C ALA A 171 -15.36 6.79 -12.94
N GLN A 172 -16.61 7.14 -12.64
CA GLN A 172 -17.46 6.41 -11.70
C GLN A 172 -17.75 4.99 -12.20
N VAL A 173 -18.14 4.82 -13.48
CA VAL A 173 -18.38 3.50 -14.07
C VAL A 173 -17.10 2.64 -14.02
N LEU A 174 -15.95 3.23 -14.34
CA LEU A 174 -14.67 2.56 -14.23
C LEU A 174 -14.39 2.11 -12.78
N LEU A 175 -14.64 2.97 -11.79
CA LEU A 175 -14.48 2.63 -10.38
C LEU A 175 -15.37 1.45 -9.95
N GLU A 176 -16.63 1.43 -10.40
CA GLU A 176 -17.57 0.34 -10.13
C GLU A 176 -17.09 -0.99 -10.73
N HIS A 177 -16.58 -0.98 -11.97
CA HIS A 177 -15.99 -2.17 -12.59
C HIS A 177 -14.73 -2.65 -11.85
N LEU A 178 -13.82 -1.73 -11.49
CA LEU A 178 -12.63 -2.07 -10.72
C LEU A 178 -12.99 -2.65 -9.34
N GLY A 179 -13.98 -2.07 -8.66
CA GLY A 179 -14.51 -2.58 -7.39
C GLY A 179 -15.10 -3.98 -7.53
N ALA A 180 -15.82 -4.25 -8.61
CA ALA A 180 -16.36 -5.57 -8.92
C ALA A 180 -15.23 -6.60 -9.15
N TYR A 181 -14.16 -6.23 -9.87
CA TYR A 181 -13.00 -7.11 -10.06
C TYR A 181 -12.24 -7.38 -8.76
N ILE A 182 -12.04 -6.36 -7.92
CA ILE A 182 -11.45 -6.53 -6.58
C ILE A 182 -12.26 -7.55 -5.76
N GLY A 183 -13.59 -7.43 -5.75
CA GLY A 183 -14.46 -8.34 -5.00
C GLY A 183 -14.52 -9.76 -5.58
N TYR A 184 -14.68 -9.89 -6.90
CA TYR A 184 -14.88 -11.18 -7.58
C TYR A 184 -13.59 -12.01 -7.64
N PHE A 185 -12.49 -11.41 -8.10
CA PHE A 185 -11.20 -12.09 -8.22
C PHE A 185 -10.36 -12.02 -6.93
N ARG A 186 -10.87 -11.36 -5.87
CA ARG A 186 -10.15 -11.14 -4.60
C ARG A 186 -8.78 -10.48 -4.80
N LEU A 187 -8.71 -9.51 -5.70
CA LEU A 187 -7.48 -8.76 -5.95
C LEU A 187 -7.14 -7.89 -4.74
N ASP A 188 -5.85 -7.69 -4.49
CA ASP A 188 -5.39 -6.73 -3.49
C ASP A 188 -5.69 -5.29 -3.97
N PRO A 189 -6.50 -4.50 -3.24
CA PRO A 189 -6.83 -3.12 -3.62
C PRO A 189 -5.59 -2.23 -3.79
N ASN A 190 -4.54 -2.47 -2.99
CA ASN A 190 -3.31 -1.69 -3.09
C ASN A 190 -2.55 -2.00 -4.38
N ARG A 191 -2.60 -3.26 -4.85
CA ARG A 191 -2.04 -3.63 -6.15
C ARG A 191 -2.85 -3.02 -7.29
N VAL A 192 -4.17 -2.96 -7.16
CA VAL A 192 -5.02 -2.29 -8.14
C VAL A 192 -4.69 -0.81 -8.23
N LEU A 193 -4.54 -0.12 -7.10
CA LEU A 193 -4.08 1.27 -7.07
C LEU A 193 -2.73 1.45 -7.77
N ASP A 194 -1.77 0.55 -7.53
CA ASP A 194 -0.48 0.59 -8.22
C ASP A 194 -0.64 0.46 -9.75
N LEU A 195 -1.53 -0.40 -10.24
CA LEU A 195 -1.81 -0.51 -11.68
C LEU A 195 -2.53 0.72 -12.26
N ILE A 196 -3.42 1.35 -11.49
CA ILE A 196 -4.04 2.62 -11.87
C ILE A 196 -2.98 3.71 -12.04
N LEU A 197 -2.02 3.79 -11.11
CA LEU A 197 -0.95 4.77 -11.19
C LEU A 197 0.03 4.46 -12.33
N ASP A 198 0.31 3.20 -12.64
CA ASP A 198 1.09 2.81 -13.84
C ASP A 198 0.38 3.29 -15.12
N ALA A 199 -0.94 3.08 -15.21
CA ALA A 199 -1.74 3.55 -16.35
C ALA A 199 -1.77 5.09 -16.44
N LEU A 200 -1.83 5.79 -15.30
CA LEU A 200 -1.72 7.25 -15.26
C LEU A 200 -0.35 7.72 -15.77
N ILE A 201 0.75 7.11 -15.34
CA ILE A 201 2.11 7.50 -15.74
C ILE A 201 2.26 7.39 -17.26
N GLU A 202 1.86 6.27 -17.84
CA GLU A 202 1.97 6.05 -19.29
C GLU A 202 1.14 7.06 -20.09
N ASN A 203 -0.01 7.49 -19.56
CA ASN A 203 -0.97 8.35 -20.26
C ASN A 203 -1.03 9.79 -19.73
N VAL A 204 -0.04 10.22 -18.93
CA VAL A 204 -0.08 11.50 -18.19
C VAL A 204 -0.18 12.72 -19.11
N LYS A 205 0.34 12.64 -20.33
CA LYS A 205 0.33 13.76 -21.29
C LYS A 205 -0.99 13.91 -22.05
N THR A 206 -1.79 12.86 -22.16
CA THR A 206 -2.98 12.83 -23.02
C THR A 206 -4.27 12.71 -22.21
N ASP A 207 -4.32 11.78 -21.26
CA ASP A 207 -5.57 11.34 -20.62
C ASP A 207 -5.47 11.34 -19.09
N TYR A 208 -4.60 12.18 -18.50
CA TYR A 208 -4.47 12.25 -17.03
C TYR A 208 -5.80 12.54 -16.32
N LYS A 209 -6.71 13.31 -16.95
CA LYS A 209 -7.96 13.78 -16.34
C LYS A 209 -8.85 12.63 -15.87
N ILE A 210 -8.95 11.54 -16.64
CA ILE A 210 -9.80 10.40 -16.26
C ILE A 210 -9.26 9.70 -15.01
N PHE A 211 -7.93 9.55 -14.89
CA PHE A 211 -7.31 8.93 -13.73
C PHE A 211 -7.38 9.83 -12.49
N ILE A 212 -7.26 11.15 -12.65
CA ILE A 212 -7.45 12.08 -11.53
C ILE A 212 -8.91 12.07 -11.05
N ALA A 213 -9.87 12.08 -11.96
CA ALA A 213 -11.29 11.94 -11.62
C ALA A 213 -11.57 10.60 -10.91
N LEU A 214 -11.04 9.49 -11.45
CA LEU A 214 -11.13 8.15 -10.84
C LEU A 214 -10.57 8.14 -9.41
N LEU A 215 -9.36 8.66 -9.21
CA LEU A 215 -8.72 8.67 -7.89
C LEU A 215 -9.49 9.54 -6.89
N LYS A 216 -10.00 10.71 -7.31
CA LYS A 216 -10.81 11.59 -6.44
C LYS A 216 -12.16 10.98 -6.05
N LEU A 217 -12.78 10.19 -6.94
CA LEU A 217 -14.03 9.48 -6.64
C LEU A 217 -13.80 8.19 -5.84
N SER A 218 -12.58 7.67 -5.86
CA SER A 218 -12.23 6.42 -5.18
C SER A 218 -12.01 6.63 -3.68
N PRO A 219 -12.12 5.55 -2.88
CA PRO A 219 -11.76 5.58 -1.46
C PRO A 219 -10.29 5.96 -1.21
N TRP A 220 -9.41 5.88 -2.21
CA TRP A 220 -8.01 6.29 -2.08
C TRP A 220 -7.82 7.80 -2.14
N GLY A 221 -8.77 8.56 -2.68
CA GLY A 221 -8.74 10.01 -2.78
C GLY A 221 -9.40 10.75 -1.61
N GLU A 222 -10.27 10.08 -0.86
CA GLU A 222 -10.90 10.63 0.35
C GLU A 222 -9.91 10.60 1.52
N ILE A 223 -9.56 11.78 2.04
CA ILE A 223 -8.90 11.91 3.35
C ILE A 223 -10.04 11.92 4.37
N ASN A 224 -10.38 10.76 4.94
CA ASN A 224 -11.37 10.69 6.03
C ASN A 224 -10.80 11.41 7.25
N THR A 225 -11.18 12.68 7.43
CA THR A 225 -10.78 13.51 8.57
C THR A 225 -11.47 13.11 9.88
N ASP A 226 -12.35 12.11 9.86
CA ASP A 226 -13.40 12.01 10.87
C ASP A 226 -13.15 11.04 12.02
N ASP A 227 -12.11 10.17 12.03
CA ASP A 227 -12.01 9.14 13.09
C ASP A 227 -10.62 8.84 13.70
N GLY A 228 -9.57 9.64 13.46
CA GLY A 228 -8.30 9.41 14.16
C GLY A 228 -7.06 10.15 13.63
N ASP A 229 -7.15 10.74 12.45
CA ASP A 229 -6.03 11.40 11.78
C ASP A 229 -5.72 12.81 12.33
N VAL A 230 -6.54 13.33 13.26
CA VAL A 230 -6.25 14.58 13.98
C VAL A 230 -4.90 14.50 14.71
N LEU A 231 -4.53 13.32 15.24
CA LEU A 231 -3.24 13.10 15.89
C LEU A 231 -2.05 13.08 14.90
N MET A 232 -2.25 12.61 13.66
CA MET A 232 -1.22 12.67 12.60
C MET A 232 -1.07 14.09 12.05
N LEU A 233 -2.17 14.83 11.94
CA LEU A 233 -2.16 16.26 11.64
C LEU A 233 -1.46 17.04 12.76
N ASP A 234 -1.70 16.70 14.03
CA ASP A 234 -1.05 17.32 15.20
C ASP A 234 0.45 16.98 15.31
N ALA A 235 0.87 15.73 15.03
CA ALA A 235 2.29 15.39 14.97
C ALA A 235 3.04 16.08 13.81
N ARG A 236 2.35 16.37 12.69
CA ARG A 236 2.90 17.19 11.59
C ARG A 236 2.86 18.70 11.89
N ARG A 237 2.05 19.15 12.86
CA ARG A 237 1.99 20.54 13.36
C ARG A 237 3.12 20.86 14.35
N GLU A 238 3.67 19.87 15.04
CA GLU A 238 4.72 20.04 16.06
C GLU A 238 6.17 20.07 15.52
N VAL A 239 6.37 20.11 14.20
CA VAL A 239 7.71 20.39 13.65
C VAL A 239 7.99 21.89 13.77
N ASP A 240 8.56 22.26 14.91
CA ASP A 240 9.00 23.62 15.22
C ASP A 240 9.83 24.23 14.06
N GLY A 241 9.33 25.32 13.47
CA GLY A 241 10.09 26.17 12.54
C GLY A 241 9.67 26.16 11.07
N ILE A 242 8.58 25.49 10.68
CA ILE A 242 8.06 25.51 9.31
C ILE A 242 7.03 26.65 9.14
N ASP A 243 7.28 27.54 8.18
CA ASP A 243 6.49 28.73 7.87
C ASP A 243 5.01 28.41 7.56
N GLU A 244 4.11 29.33 7.90
CA GLU A 244 2.65 29.17 7.77
C GLU A 244 2.21 28.92 6.32
N ASP A 245 3.00 29.41 5.36
CA ASP A 245 2.77 29.28 3.91
C ASP A 245 3.04 27.87 3.35
N ILE A 246 3.67 26.96 4.10
CA ILE A 246 3.96 25.58 3.66
C ILE A 246 2.80 24.61 4.02
N ARG A 247 1.89 25.04 4.90
CA ARG A 247 0.77 24.23 5.46
C ARG A 247 -0.19 23.57 4.45
N PRO A 248 -0.47 24.12 3.23
CA PRO A 248 -1.38 23.47 2.27
C PRO A 248 -0.88 22.13 1.72
N SER A 249 0.42 21.84 1.86
CA SER A 249 1.06 20.67 1.27
C SER A 249 0.86 19.38 2.06
N ILE A 250 0.35 19.41 3.29
CA ILE A 250 0.37 18.27 4.24
C ILE A 250 -0.74 17.22 3.99
N LEU A 251 -1.72 17.56 3.15
CA LEU A 251 -2.89 16.71 2.86
C LEU A 251 -2.61 15.78 1.68
N GLY A 252 -2.99 14.51 1.81
CA GLY A 252 -2.92 13.50 0.75
C GLY A 252 -2.86 12.09 1.32
N ASN A 253 -3.11 11.09 0.47
CA ASN A 253 -2.98 9.70 0.85
C ASN A 253 -1.48 9.31 0.87
N PRO A 254 -0.90 9.00 2.05
CA PRO A 254 0.53 8.71 2.15
C PRO A 254 0.90 7.45 1.36
N PHE A 255 -0.04 6.52 1.17
CA PHE A 255 0.20 5.30 0.41
C PHE A 255 0.47 5.59 -1.07
N ILE A 256 -0.23 6.58 -1.67
CA ILE A 256 0.05 7.03 -3.05
C ILE A 256 1.48 7.59 -3.12
N GLY A 257 1.88 8.41 -2.15
CA GLY A 257 3.23 8.95 -2.06
C GLY A 257 4.30 7.87 -1.93
N GLN A 258 4.05 6.85 -1.09
CA GLN A 258 4.94 5.70 -0.95
C GLN A 258 5.05 4.91 -2.27
N LEU A 259 3.96 4.67 -3.00
CA LEU A 259 4.01 3.97 -4.30
C LEU A 259 4.88 4.71 -5.31
N PHE A 260 4.70 6.02 -5.46
CA PHE A 260 5.61 6.85 -6.27
C PHE A 260 7.05 6.77 -5.77
N GLY A 261 7.26 6.85 -4.45
CA GLY A 261 8.58 6.73 -3.84
C GLY A 261 9.30 5.41 -4.17
N HIS A 262 8.59 4.28 -4.12
CA HIS A 262 9.16 2.98 -4.51
C HIS A 262 9.53 2.93 -6.00
N ARG A 263 8.74 3.56 -6.89
CA ARG A 263 9.09 3.69 -8.31
C ARG A 263 10.35 4.51 -8.52
N TYR A 264 10.48 5.65 -7.84
CA TYR A 264 11.71 6.44 -7.85
C TYR A 264 12.92 5.62 -7.36
N GLN A 265 12.81 4.90 -6.25
CA GLN A 265 13.90 4.04 -5.76
C GLN A 265 14.30 2.96 -6.77
N ARG A 266 13.32 2.40 -7.48
CA ARG A 266 13.56 1.40 -8.53
C ARG A 266 14.26 2.03 -9.73
N HIS A 267 13.85 3.22 -10.15
CA HIS A 267 14.50 3.97 -11.23
C HIS A 267 15.95 4.33 -10.89
N PHE A 268 16.23 4.76 -9.66
CA PHE A 268 17.58 5.08 -9.20
C PHE A 268 18.42 3.86 -8.81
N SER A 269 17.84 2.65 -8.83
CA SER A 269 18.61 1.43 -8.59
C SER A 269 19.42 1.06 -9.84
N ASP A 270 20.66 0.58 -9.66
CA ASP A 270 21.58 0.22 -10.75
C ASP A 270 21.08 -0.92 -11.68
N ASN A 271 19.90 -1.48 -11.41
CA ASN A 271 19.29 -2.52 -12.23
C ASN A 271 18.57 -1.91 -13.45
N ALA A 272 19.34 -1.69 -14.51
CA ALA A 272 18.86 -1.21 -15.81
C ALA A 272 17.71 -2.03 -16.43
N ALA A 273 17.54 -3.30 -16.03
CA ALA A 273 16.42 -4.14 -16.49
C ALA A 273 15.04 -3.65 -16.02
N PHE A 274 15.00 -2.80 -14.99
CA PHE A 274 13.78 -2.34 -14.34
C PHE A 274 13.69 -0.82 -14.18
N ALA A 275 14.64 -0.08 -14.76
CA ALA A 275 14.56 1.37 -14.83
C ALA A 275 13.27 1.75 -15.57
N GLU A 276 12.43 2.55 -14.91
CA GLU A 276 11.22 3.08 -15.51
C GLU A 276 11.61 3.82 -16.80
N LYS A 277 11.09 3.40 -17.95
CA LYS A 277 11.58 3.83 -19.27
C LYS A 277 11.45 5.34 -19.50
N ASN A 278 10.67 6.05 -18.68
CA ASN A 278 10.47 7.48 -18.82
C ASN A 278 10.27 8.18 -17.46
N ILE A 279 11.39 8.54 -16.81
CA ILE A 279 11.42 9.35 -15.58
C ILE A 279 10.65 10.67 -15.73
N GLU A 280 10.58 11.23 -16.94
CA GLU A 280 9.81 12.44 -17.21
C GLU A 280 8.31 12.24 -16.94
N LEU A 281 7.75 11.11 -17.39
CA LEU A 281 6.34 10.79 -17.17
C LEU A 281 6.05 10.53 -15.70
N LEU A 282 6.95 9.83 -14.99
CA LEU A 282 6.86 9.63 -13.55
C LEU A 282 6.84 10.98 -12.81
N ASN A 283 7.77 11.87 -13.15
CA ASN A 283 7.87 13.21 -12.56
C ASN A 283 6.59 14.02 -12.78
N LEU A 284 6.04 13.99 -14.00
CA LEU A 284 4.81 14.68 -14.33
C LEU A 284 3.61 14.09 -13.58
N ALA A 285 3.46 12.77 -13.55
CA ALA A 285 2.35 12.12 -12.86
C ALA A 285 2.38 12.38 -11.35
N CYS A 286 3.57 12.27 -10.75
CA CYS A 286 3.77 12.57 -9.33
C CYS A 286 3.45 14.05 -9.03
N ALA A 287 3.97 14.98 -9.84
CA ALA A 287 3.69 16.41 -9.71
C ALA A 287 2.19 16.72 -9.81
N ILE A 288 1.48 16.11 -10.76
CA ILE A 288 0.04 16.28 -10.92
C ILE A 288 -0.71 15.75 -9.68
N CYS A 289 -0.36 14.57 -9.18
CA CYS A 289 -0.98 14.02 -7.97
C CYS A 289 -0.75 14.89 -6.74
N ILE A 290 0.44 15.51 -6.61
CA ILE A 290 0.74 16.48 -5.53
C ILE A 290 -0.13 17.73 -5.68
N HIS A 291 -0.17 18.31 -6.88
CA HIS A 291 -0.97 19.50 -7.17
C HIS A 291 -2.48 19.28 -6.92
N GLN A 292 -2.99 18.10 -7.30
CA GLN A 292 -4.38 17.70 -7.12
C GLN A 292 -4.70 17.22 -5.69
N ARG A 293 -3.73 17.29 -4.76
CA ARG A 293 -3.85 16.90 -3.34
C ARG A 293 -4.19 15.42 -3.11
N LEU A 294 -3.82 14.56 -4.06
CA LEU A 294 -3.92 13.10 -3.90
C LEU A 294 -2.78 12.53 -3.04
N THR A 295 -1.62 13.22 -3.02
CA THR A 295 -0.47 12.89 -2.17
C THR A 295 0.29 14.17 -1.80
N CYS A 296 1.15 14.09 -0.80
CA CYS A 296 2.05 15.19 -0.39
C CYS A 296 3.48 14.95 -0.89
N ILE A 297 4.23 16.03 -1.13
CA ILE A 297 5.67 15.99 -1.44
C ILE A 297 6.50 15.33 -0.32
N LEU A 298 6.12 15.54 0.95
CA LEU A 298 6.78 14.97 2.12
C LEU A 298 6.70 13.45 2.17
N ASP A 299 5.66 12.84 1.60
CA ASP A 299 5.52 11.38 1.56
C ASP A 299 6.47 10.75 0.51
N VAL A 300 6.86 11.53 -0.51
CA VAL A 300 7.74 11.08 -1.61
C VAL A 300 9.22 11.34 -1.29
N LEU A 301 9.54 12.46 -0.66
CA LEU A 301 10.92 12.91 -0.42
C LEU A 301 11.86 11.88 0.25
N PRO A 302 11.44 11.10 1.26
CA PRO A 302 12.29 10.09 1.89
C PRO A 302 12.84 9.05 0.91
N TYR A 303 12.12 8.82 -0.19
CA TYR A 303 12.46 7.81 -1.18
C TYR A 303 13.47 8.28 -2.23
N LEU A 304 13.66 9.60 -2.38
CA LEU A 304 14.49 10.18 -3.44
C LEU A 304 16.00 10.13 -3.17
N LYS A 305 16.44 9.87 -1.93
CA LYS A 305 17.87 9.67 -1.56
C LYS A 305 18.86 10.71 -2.13
N GLY A 306 18.45 11.97 -2.28
CA GLY A 306 19.27 13.07 -2.84
C GLY A 306 19.02 13.40 -4.32
N HIS A 307 18.21 12.59 -5.02
CA HIS A 307 17.69 12.85 -6.36
C HIS A 307 16.40 13.67 -6.30
N THR A 308 16.49 14.87 -5.72
CA THR A 308 15.34 15.78 -5.59
C THR A 308 15.12 16.66 -6.81
N GLU A 309 16.06 16.71 -7.76
CA GLU A 309 15.88 17.57 -8.95
C GLU A 309 14.77 17.07 -9.85
N GLU A 310 14.60 15.76 -9.92
CA GLU A 310 13.68 15.07 -10.79
C GLU A 310 12.23 15.48 -10.47
N ILE A 311 11.86 15.45 -9.19
CA ILE A 311 10.53 15.90 -8.75
C ILE A 311 10.38 17.43 -8.86
N ILE A 312 11.43 18.21 -8.58
CA ILE A 312 11.41 19.68 -8.74
C ILE A 312 11.13 20.03 -10.21
N VAL A 313 11.82 19.36 -11.13
CA VAL A 313 11.64 19.52 -12.58
C VAL A 313 10.19 19.26 -12.98
N GLY A 314 9.58 18.18 -12.47
CA GLY A 314 8.16 17.85 -12.70
C GLY A 314 7.20 18.93 -12.17
N LEU A 315 7.36 19.35 -10.92
CA LEU A 315 6.52 20.38 -10.29
C LEU A 315 6.61 21.73 -11.01
N LEU A 316 7.82 22.13 -11.41
CA LEU A 316 8.01 23.38 -12.16
C LEU A 316 7.52 23.25 -13.61
N GLU A 317 7.49 22.06 -14.21
CA GLU A 317 6.89 21.85 -15.53
C GLU A 317 5.38 22.07 -15.51
N ILE A 318 4.68 21.65 -14.46
CA ILE A 318 3.24 21.96 -14.33
C ILE A 318 2.98 23.41 -13.90
N GLY A 319 4.01 24.12 -13.42
CA GLY A 319 3.91 25.50 -12.94
C GLY A 319 3.62 25.62 -11.45
N ASP A 320 3.68 24.51 -10.70
CA ASP A 320 3.47 24.51 -9.26
C ASP A 320 4.76 24.90 -8.53
N PHE A 321 4.93 26.21 -8.34
CA PHE A 321 6.06 26.73 -7.59
C PHE A 321 5.93 26.48 -6.09
N GLN A 322 4.71 26.47 -5.53
CA GLN A 322 4.52 26.40 -4.08
C GLN A 322 5.00 25.05 -3.52
N ASP A 323 4.57 23.95 -4.13
CA ASP A 323 4.99 22.62 -3.70
C ASP A 323 6.45 22.31 -4.08
N ALA A 324 7.02 23.04 -5.04
CA ALA A 324 8.43 22.95 -5.41
C ALA A 324 9.37 23.68 -4.42
N LYS A 325 8.87 24.63 -3.61
CA LYS A 325 9.71 25.42 -2.69
C LYS A 325 10.49 24.54 -1.72
N TYR A 326 9.78 23.68 -0.99
CA TYR A 326 10.39 22.85 0.04
C TYR A 326 11.55 21.98 -0.50
N PRO A 327 11.37 21.17 -1.57
CA PRO A 327 12.47 20.38 -2.11
C PRO A 327 13.60 21.24 -2.71
N ILE A 328 13.31 22.44 -3.22
CA ILE A 328 14.35 23.41 -3.63
C ILE A 328 15.17 23.87 -2.42
N TYR A 329 14.52 24.26 -1.32
CA TYR A 329 15.20 24.73 -0.10
C TYR A 329 15.98 23.64 0.62
N CYS A 330 15.53 22.39 0.55
CA CYS A 330 16.32 21.24 1.03
C CYS A 330 17.64 21.07 0.26
N LYS A 331 17.76 21.70 -0.92
CA LYS A 331 18.97 21.70 -1.74
C LYS A 331 19.72 23.02 -1.57
N ASP A 332 21.05 22.97 -1.55
CA ASP A 332 21.85 24.20 -1.55
C ASP A 332 21.51 25.05 -2.79
N ASN A 333 21.02 26.28 -2.60
CA ASN A 333 20.62 27.20 -3.69
C ASN A 333 21.72 27.41 -4.76
N LEU A 334 22.99 27.27 -4.37
CA LEU A 334 24.15 27.39 -5.26
C LEU A 334 24.33 26.18 -6.19
N LYS A 335 23.75 25.03 -5.87
CA LYS A 335 23.89 23.75 -6.60
C LYS A 335 22.72 23.41 -7.52
N LEU A 336 21.72 24.29 -7.69
CA LEU A 336 20.63 24.02 -8.64
C LEU A 336 21.15 23.88 -10.08
N SER A 337 20.58 22.92 -10.80
CA SER A 337 20.85 22.72 -12.22
C SER A 337 20.31 23.88 -13.08
N ASN A 338 20.91 24.04 -14.26
CA ASN A 338 20.47 25.08 -15.21
C ASN A 338 19.03 24.85 -15.69
N GLU A 339 18.61 23.59 -15.78
CA GLU A 339 17.25 23.23 -16.17
C GLU A 339 16.21 23.79 -15.19
N ILE A 340 16.42 23.63 -13.88
CA ILE A 340 15.52 24.18 -12.87
C ILE A 340 15.47 25.72 -12.97
N ARG A 341 16.62 26.37 -13.16
CA ARG A 341 16.68 27.83 -13.31
C ARG A 341 15.92 28.33 -14.54
N ASP A 342 15.98 27.60 -15.65
CA ASP A 342 15.25 27.95 -16.87
C ASP A 342 13.72 27.75 -16.71
N ARG A 343 13.29 26.74 -15.94
CA ARG A 343 11.88 26.53 -15.57
C ARG A 343 11.37 27.63 -14.64
N LEU A 344 12.13 27.98 -13.60
CA LEU A 344 11.82 29.11 -12.70
C LEU A 344 11.73 30.44 -13.46
N ARG A 345 12.63 30.66 -14.43
CA ARG A 345 12.57 31.82 -15.32
C ARG A 345 11.25 31.87 -16.09
N THR A 346 10.82 30.74 -16.66
CA THR A 346 9.56 30.66 -17.40
C THR A 346 8.37 30.99 -16.50
N ILE A 347 8.38 30.50 -15.25
CA ILE A 347 7.35 30.82 -14.25
C ILE A 347 7.34 32.31 -13.94
N PHE A 348 8.51 32.89 -13.66
CA PHE A 348 8.64 34.34 -13.39
C PHE A 348 8.16 35.18 -14.58
N GLU A 349 8.49 34.76 -15.81
CA GLU A 349 8.07 35.45 -17.02
C GLU A 349 6.53 35.52 -17.13
N ILE A 350 5.84 34.44 -16.79
CA ILE A 350 4.38 34.38 -16.78
C ILE A 350 3.82 35.22 -15.63
N ALA A 351 4.39 35.11 -14.42
CA ALA A 351 3.93 35.77 -13.21
C ALA A 351 4.01 37.31 -13.29
N ILE A 352 5.06 37.88 -13.88
CA ILE A 352 5.28 39.34 -13.94
C ILE A 352 4.43 40.06 -14.99
N LYS A 353 3.88 39.35 -15.99
CA LYS A 353 3.17 39.95 -17.12
C LYS A 353 2.00 40.87 -16.68
N PRO A 354 1.12 40.49 -15.75
CA PRO A 354 -0.01 41.34 -15.36
C PRO A 354 0.42 42.65 -14.69
N ALA A 355 1.36 42.62 -13.74
CA ALA A 355 1.94 43.82 -13.13
C ALA A 355 2.59 44.74 -14.15
N TYR A 356 3.31 44.17 -15.13
CA TYR A 356 3.90 44.96 -16.22
C TYR A 356 2.85 45.69 -17.05
N ILE A 357 1.76 45.01 -17.44
CA ILE A 357 0.66 45.59 -18.21
C ILE A 357 -0.02 46.69 -17.41
N PHE A 358 -0.31 46.44 -16.12
CA PHE A 358 -0.98 47.39 -15.24
C PHE A 358 -0.16 48.68 -15.02
N GLU A 359 1.14 48.56 -14.80
CA GLU A 359 1.99 49.70 -14.43
C GLU A 359 2.48 50.52 -15.62
N CYS A 360 2.74 49.87 -16.76
CA CYS A 360 3.36 50.52 -17.91
C CYS A 360 2.37 51.01 -18.96
N ASP A 361 1.07 50.80 -18.74
CA ASP A 361 -0.05 51.21 -19.61
C ASP A 361 0.21 50.87 -21.10
N THR A 362 0.89 49.74 -21.32
CA THR A 362 1.10 49.21 -22.65
C THR A 362 -0.22 48.59 -23.07
N GLY A 363 -0.97 49.31 -23.90
CA GLY A 363 -2.28 48.86 -24.38
C GLY A 363 -2.31 47.36 -24.69
N ILE A 364 -3.44 46.72 -24.36
CA ILE A 364 -3.66 45.27 -24.36
C ILE A 364 -3.30 44.69 -25.74
N ARG A 365 -2.02 44.37 -25.94
CA ARG A 365 -1.61 43.46 -27.01
C ARG A 365 -1.72 42.08 -26.39
N ASN A 366 -2.89 41.45 -26.59
CA ASN A 366 -3.13 40.05 -26.29
C ASN A 366 -2.12 39.20 -27.07
N HIS A 367 -0.93 39.02 -26.52
CA HIS A 367 -0.05 37.94 -26.91
C HIS A 367 -0.56 36.69 -26.21
N GLN A 368 -1.55 36.03 -26.82
CA GLN A 368 -1.90 34.65 -26.48
C GLN A 368 -0.61 33.82 -26.50
N SER A 369 -0.35 33.08 -25.42
CA SER A 369 0.76 32.13 -25.40
C SER A 369 0.55 31.14 -26.54
N ARG A 370 1.60 30.95 -27.36
CA ARG A 370 1.49 30.32 -28.67
C ARG A 370 1.27 28.80 -28.65
N THR A 371 1.20 28.18 -27.48
CA THR A 371 0.96 26.73 -27.36
C THR A 371 0.20 26.43 -26.07
N PRO A 372 -0.97 25.76 -26.14
CA PRO A 372 -1.60 25.21 -24.95
C PRO A 372 -0.66 24.17 -24.33
N HIS A 373 -0.47 24.24 -23.01
CA HIS A 373 0.25 23.22 -22.26
C HIS A 373 -0.69 22.04 -22.02
N PHE A 374 -0.15 20.81 -21.96
CA PHE A 374 -1.00 19.61 -21.86
C PHE A 374 -1.74 19.53 -20.51
N TYR A 375 -1.10 20.04 -19.44
CA TYR A 375 -1.65 20.09 -18.10
C TYR A 375 -2.00 21.53 -17.72
N HIS A 376 -3.28 21.88 -17.85
CA HIS A 376 -3.85 23.23 -17.69
C HIS A 376 -3.11 24.32 -18.51
N GLU A 377 -3.67 25.52 -18.60
CA GLU A 377 -2.81 26.63 -19.00
C GLU A 377 -1.85 26.92 -17.85
N LYS A 378 -0.52 26.89 -18.09
CA LYS A 378 0.49 27.26 -17.07
C LYS A 378 0.16 28.59 -16.37
N SER A 379 -0.52 29.49 -17.08
CA SER A 379 -0.98 30.78 -16.54
C SER A 379 -2.07 30.68 -15.46
N GLU A 380 -2.84 29.58 -15.40
CA GLU A 380 -3.89 29.38 -14.40
C GLU A 380 -3.31 28.91 -13.06
N ILE A 381 -2.28 28.07 -13.11
CA ILE A 381 -1.62 27.52 -11.92
C ILE A 381 -0.67 28.55 -11.29
N ILE A 382 0.09 29.27 -12.12
CA ILE A 382 1.11 30.21 -11.65
C ILE A 382 0.46 31.42 -10.97
N THR A 383 0.89 31.69 -9.73
CA THR A 383 0.50 32.91 -9.00
C THR A 383 0.96 34.16 -9.76
N LYS A 384 0.01 34.94 -10.27
CA LYS A 384 0.25 36.19 -11.00
C LYS A 384 0.52 37.34 -10.05
N PHE A 385 1.45 38.22 -10.42
CA PHE A 385 1.67 39.48 -9.74
C PHE A 385 0.79 40.55 -10.38
N ASN A 386 -0.19 41.04 -9.62
CA ASN A 386 -1.11 42.09 -10.06
C ASN A 386 -0.64 43.48 -9.64
N LYS A 387 0.13 43.55 -8.55
CA LYS A 387 0.65 44.81 -7.99
C LYS A 387 2.17 44.77 -7.84
N VAL A 388 2.78 45.93 -7.66
CA VAL A 388 4.24 46.04 -7.53
C VAL A 388 4.74 45.47 -6.20
N GLU A 389 3.95 45.59 -5.13
CA GLU A 389 4.29 45.04 -3.82
C GLU A 389 4.47 43.50 -3.90
N GLU A 390 3.61 42.82 -4.65
CA GLU A 390 3.71 41.38 -4.89
C GLU A 390 4.97 41.00 -5.69
N VAL A 391 5.39 41.87 -6.63
CA VAL A 391 6.67 41.69 -7.35
C VAL A 391 7.85 41.82 -6.40
N THR A 392 7.79 42.73 -5.42
CA THR A 392 8.86 42.90 -4.43
C THR A 392 8.91 41.80 -3.38
N GLU A 393 7.76 41.27 -2.96
CA GLU A 393 7.70 40.20 -1.95
C GLU A 393 7.93 38.82 -2.57
N LYS A 394 7.07 38.41 -3.52
CA LYS A 394 7.08 37.06 -4.11
C LYS A 394 8.01 36.96 -5.31
N GLY A 395 8.13 38.04 -6.08
CA GLY A 395 9.04 38.08 -7.23
C GLY A 395 10.51 38.05 -6.80
N TYR A 396 10.86 38.61 -5.65
CA TYR A 396 12.22 38.59 -5.11
C TYR A 396 12.70 37.17 -4.81
N GLU A 397 11.85 36.34 -4.19
CA GLU A 397 12.15 34.93 -3.92
C GLU A 397 12.51 34.17 -5.21
N LEU A 398 11.69 34.30 -6.26
CA LEU A 398 11.97 33.68 -7.56
C LEU A 398 13.27 34.18 -8.18
N ILE A 399 13.55 35.49 -8.13
CA ILE A 399 14.79 36.05 -8.66
C ILE A 399 16.01 35.52 -7.91
N LEU A 400 15.92 35.40 -6.58
CA LEU A 400 16.99 34.81 -5.76
C LEU A 400 17.28 33.36 -6.15
N LEU A 401 16.25 32.55 -6.36
CA LEU A 401 16.41 31.14 -6.76
C LEU A 401 16.95 31.00 -8.20
N ILE A 402 16.53 31.87 -9.12
CA ILE A 402 17.09 31.91 -10.49
C ILE A 402 18.58 32.33 -10.44
N GLY A 403 18.94 33.23 -9.53
CA GLY A 403 20.31 33.68 -9.30
C GLY A 403 20.92 34.40 -10.51
N THR A 404 22.20 34.16 -10.78
CA THR A 404 22.94 34.83 -11.86
C THR A 404 22.41 34.52 -13.26
N ALA A 405 21.66 33.42 -13.42
CA ALA A 405 21.00 33.07 -14.68
C ALA A 405 19.92 34.09 -15.06
N PHE A 406 19.41 34.89 -14.12
CA PHE A 406 18.41 35.91 -14.39
C PHE A 406 18.92 37.00 -15.34
N ALA A 407 20.23 37.29 -15.32
CA ALA A 407 20.84 38.25 -16.23
C ALA A 407 20.73 37.85 -17.71
N ARG A 408 20.51 36.56 -18.00
CA ARG A 408 20.29 36.06 -19.37
C ARG A 408 18.85 36.28 -19.85
N ASP A 409 17.91 36.55 -18.94
CA ASP A 409 16.50 36.83 -19.25
C ASP A 409 16.26 38.32 -19.52
N ILE A 410 16.71 38.78 -20.69
CA ILE A 410 16.56 40.18 -21.12
C ILE A 410 15.08 40.62 -21.11
N PRO A 411 14.09 39.82 -21.56
CA PRO A 411 12.68 40.19 -21.49
C PRO A 411 12.18 40.51 -20.08
N SER A 412 12.39 39.61 -19.11
CA SER A 412 11.91 39.82 -17.74
C SER A 412 12.62 40.97 -17.03
N LEU A 413 13.93 41.10 -17.26
CA LEU A 413 14.72 42.22 -16.74
C LEU A 413 14.24 43.56 -17.30
N THR A 414 13.92 43.63 -18.59
CA THR A 414 13.36 44.83 -19.22
C THR A 414 12.00 45.20 -18.62
N ARG A 415 11.13 44.21 -18.35
CA ARG A 415 9.83 44.44 -17.71
C ARG A 415 10.00 44.99 -16.29
N LEU A 416 10.90 44.42 -15.48
CA LEU A 416 11.21 44.92 -14.13
C LEU A 416 11.69 46.38 -14.15
N ILE A 417 12.65 46.72 -15.01
CA ILE A 417 13.17 48.10 -15.11
C ILE A 417 12.05 49.08 -15.49
N ARG A 418 11.15 48.68 -16.40
CA ARG A 418 10.02 49.52 -16.82
C ARG A 418 9.00 49.72 -15.69
N ILE A 419 8.68 48.67 -14.93
CA ILE A 419 7.83 48.76 -13.74
C ILE A 419 8.45 49.74 -12.72
N GLY A 420 9.73 49.57 -12.39
CA GLY A 420 10.43 50.45 -11.45
C GLY A 420 10.46 51.91 -11.91
N ARG A 421 10.69 52.15 -13.22
CA ARG A 421 10.61 53.49 -13.82
C ARG A 421 9.21 54.09 -13.75
N ALA A 422 8.16 53.31 -13.96
CA ALA A 422 6.78 53.77 -13.86
C ALA A 422 6.44 54.19 -12.42
N GLN A 423 6.86 53.40 -11.44
CA GLN A 423 6.69 53.69 -10.01
C GLN A 423 7.44 54.95 -9.58
N LEU A 424 8.71 55.10 -9.96
CA LEU A 424 9.47 56.33 -9.67
C LEU A 424 8.80 57.57 -10.26
N LYS A 425 8.24 57.48 -11.47
CA LYS A 425 7.47 58.59 -12.07
C LYS A 425 6.20 58.93 -11.31
N LYS A 426 5.50 57.94 -10.74
CA LYS A 426 4.30 58.17 -9.90
C LYS A 426 4.69 58.90 -8.62
N VAL A 427 5.76 58.46 -7.95
CA VAL A 427 6.28 59.12 -6.73
C VAL A 427 6.70 60.56 -7.02
N LEU A 428 7.48 60.78 -8.08
CA LEU A 428 7.95 62.12 -8.47
C LEU A 428 6.85 63.10 -8.93
N LYS A 429 5.64 62.60 -9.27
CA LYS A 429 4.48 63.47 -9.57
C LYS A 429 3.71 63.89 -8.33
N ASN A 430 3.89 63.18 -7.22
CA ASN A 430 3.25 63.47 -5.93
C ASN A 430 4.08 64.40 -5.05
N PHE A 431 5.34 64.65 -5.43
CA PHE A 431 6.18 65.74 -4.96
C PHE A 431 6.08 66.92 -5.92
#